data_AF-A0A8S0FP23-F1
#
_entry.id   AF-A0A8S0FP23-F1
#
_cell.length_a   1.000
_cell.length_b   1.000
_cell.length_c   1.000
_cell.angle_alpha   90.00
_cell.angle_beta   90.00
_cell.angle_gamma   90.00
#
_symmetry.space_group_name_H-M   'P 1'
#
loop_
_entity.id
_entity.type
_entity.pdbx_description
1 polymer ?
#
loop_
_entity_poly.entity_id
_entity_poly.type
_entity_poly.pdbx_seq_one_letter_code
_entity_poly.pdbx_strand_id
1 'polypeptide(L)'
;MPASVWVQVDVADSPHLIERFTALFDAHHMNIAELVSRTQPAENERAAQLHIQITAHSPASADAANIEQAFKALCTELNAQGSINVVNYSQHDEQDGVK
;
A
#
# COMPACT_ATOMS: atom_id res chain seq x y z
N MET A 1 0.37 14.63 11.92
CA MET A 1 0.06 13.30 12.51
C MET A 1 0.64 12.23 11.59
N PRO A 2 1.45 11.28 12.11
CA PRO A 2 1.92 10.14 11.33
C PRO A 2 0.73 9.30 10.84
N ALA A 3 0.87 8.74 9.64
CA ALA A 3 -0.13 7.85 9.06
C ALA A 3 0.52 6.51 8.75
N SER A 4 -0.18 5.42 9.03
CA SER A 4 0.17 4.08 8.57
C SER A 4 -0.75 3.69 7.43
N VAL A 5 -0.18 3.16 6.36
CA VAL A 5 -0.89 2.72 5.18
C VAL A 5 -0.67 1.22 5.03
N TRP A 6 -1.75 0.47 4.81
CA TRP A 6 -1.71 -0.93 4.47
C TRP A 6 -2.42 -1.14 3.14
N VAL A 7 -1.75 -1.81 2.20
CA VAL A 7 -2.33 -2.17 0.90
C VAL A 7 -2.19 -3.64 0.62
N GLN A 8 -3.15 -4.17 -0.12
CA GLN A 8 -3.11 -5.49 -0.73
C GLN A 8 -3.48 -5.37 -2.20
N VAL A 9 -2.79 -6.10 -3.06
CA VAL A 9 -3.01 -6.11 -4.51
C VAL A 9 -2.96 -7.53 -5.03
N ASP A 10 -3.92 -7.87 -5.89
CA ASP A 10 -3.97 -9.06 -6.72
C ASP A 10 -4.02 -8.63 -8.20
N VAL A 11 -3.06 -9.10 -9.01
CA VAL A 11 -2.91 -8.69 -10.42
C VAL A 11 -2.29 -9.82 -11.25
N ALA A 12 -2.57 -9.87 -12.55
CA ALA A 12 -1.86 -10.79 -13.44
C ALA A 12 -0.36 -10.48 -13.45
N ASP A 13 0.47 -11.52 -13.31
CA ASP A 13 1.92 -11.35 -13.18
C ASP A 13 2.53 -10.79 -14.46
N SER A 14 3.36 -9.76 -14.31
CA SER A 14 4.10 -9.12 -15.38
C SER A 14 5.31 -8.36 -14.81
N PRO A 15 6.31 -8.04 -15.65
CA PRO A 15 7.50 -7.32 -15.19
C PRO A 15 7.15 -5.97 -14.54
N HIS A 16 7.99 -5.53 -13.60
CA HIS A 16 7.96 -4.21 -12.96
C HIS A 16 6.78 -3.92 -12.02
N LEU A 17 5.85 -4.86 -11.78
CA LEU A 17 4.69 -4.58 -10.94
C LEU A 17 5.06 -4.17 -9.50
N ILE A 18 5.95 -4.91 -8.85
CA ILE A 18 6.41 -4.58 -7.50
C ILE A 18 7.04 -3.19 -7.48
N GLU A 19 7.91 -2.89 -8.46
CA GLU A 19 8.57 -1.59 -8.60
C GLU A 19 7.55 -0.45 -8.75
N ARG A 20 6.50 -0.63 -9.56
CA ARG A 20 5.45 0.38 -9.74
C ARG A 20 4.69 0.66 -8.45
N PHE A 21 4.40 -0.37 -7.66
CA PHE A 21 3.76 -0.18 -6.36
C PHE A 21 4.72 0.44 -5.34
N THR A 22 5.98 0.05 -5.27
CA THR A 22 6.94 0.66 -4.34
C THR A 22 7.27 2.11 -4.73
N ALA A 23 7.32 2.43 -6.03
CA ALA A 23 7.52 3.78 -6.54
C ALA A 23 6.37 4.72 -6.17
N LEU A 24 5.13 4.20 -6.06
CA LEU A 24 4.01 4.98 -5.54
C LEU A 24 4.27 5.44 -4.10
N PHE A 25 4.75 4.55 -3.22
CA PHE A 25 5.07 4.93 -1.83
C PHE A 25 6.26 5.89 -1.75
N ASP A 26 7.27 5.70 -2.59
CA ASP A 26 8.43 6.60 -2.69
C ASP A 26 8.02 8.02 -3.15
N ALA A 27 7.17 8.12 -4.16
CA ALA A 27 6.63 9.40 -4.67
C ALA A 27 5.78 10.14 -3.63
N HIS A 28 5.21 9.42 -2.67
CA HIS A 28 4.48 9.96 -1.53
C HIS A 28 5.35 10.08 -0.26
N HIS A 29 6.67 9.96 -0.38
CA HIS A 29 7.63 10.09 0.72
C HIS A 29 7.30 9.19 1.93
N MET A 30 6.77 7.99 1.66
CA MET A 30 6.45 7.00 2.69
C MET A 30 7.57 5.98 2.83
N ASN A 31 7.88 5.62 4.08
CA ASN A 31 8.83 4.55 4.37
C ASN A 31 8.10 3.21 4.38
N ILE A 32 8.52 2.27 3.53
CA ILE A 32 7.98 0.90 3.53
C ILE A 32 8.53 0.16 4.75
N ALA A 33 7.63 -0.34 5.59
CA ALA A 33 7.95 -1.14 6.78
C ALA A 33 7.93 -2.64 6.48
N GLU A 34 7.01 -3.07 5.61
CA GLU A 34 6.85 -4.47 5.22
C GLU A 34 6.42 -4.55 3.76
N LEU A 35 7.01 -5.51 3.02
CA LEU A 35 6.63 -5.87 1.65
C LEU A 35 6.58 -7.39 1.56
N VAL A 36 5.41 -7.92 1.22
CA VAL A 36 5.22 -9.33 0.88
C VAL A 36 4.85 -9.41 -0.59
N SER A 37 5.56 -10.27 -1.33
CA SER A 37 5.25 -10.59 -2.72
C SER A 37 5.17 -12.09 -2.91
N ARG A 38 4.10 -12.58 -3.52
CA ARG A 38 3.88 -14.00 -3.80
C ARG A 38 3.35 -14.17 -5.22
N THR A 39 4.09 -14.91 -6.03
CA THR A 39 3.61 -15.33 -7.35
C THR A 39 2.91 -16.66 -7.22
N GLN A 40 1.64 -16.70 -7.61
CA GLN A 40 0.91 -17.94 -7.87
C GLN A 40 1.21 -18.36 -9.31
N PRO A 41 1.75 -19.58 -9.53
CA PRO A 41 1.98 -20.10 -10.86
C PRO A 41 0.69 -20.09 -11.69
N ALA A 42 0.84 -20.04 -13.01
CA ALA A 42 -0.28 -20.26 -13.90
C ALA A 42 -0.86 -21.67 -13.65
N GLU A 43 -2.17 -21.76 -13.42
CA GLU A 43 -2.88 -23.01 -13.21
C GLU A 43 -4.08 -23.08 -14.15
N ASN A 44 -4.18 -24.16 -14.93
CA ASN A 44 -5.18 -24.34 -15.98
C ASN A 44 -5.15 -23.16 -16.99
N GLU A 45 -6.30 -22.59 -17.34
CA GLU A 45 -6.46 -21.46 -18.27
C GLU A 45 -6.19 -20.09 -17.62
N ARG A 46 -5.72 -20.04 -16.37
CA ARG A 46 -5.40 -18.78 -15.67
C ARG A 46 -3.94 -18.44 -15.78
N ALA A 47 -3.66 -17.20 -16.20
CA ALA A 47 -2.31 -16.63 -16.15
C ALA A 47 -1.79 -16.59 -14.71
N ALA A 48 -0.47 -16.63 -14.55
CA ALA A 48 0.17 -16.44 -13.25
C ALA A 48 -0.33 -15.15 -12.60
N GLN A 49 -0.53 -15.20 -11.28
CA GLN A 49 -1.03 -14.06 -10.51
C GLN A 49 0.03 -13.63 -9.52
N LEU A 50 0.18 -12.32 -9.37
CA LEU A 50 1.05 -11.70 -8.40
C LEU A 50 0.19 -11.12 -7.27
N HIS A 51 0.51 -11.51 -6.05
CA HIS A 51 -0.06 -10.97 -4.82
C HIS A 51 0.97 -10.10 -4.11
N ILE A 52 0.62 -8.85 -3.81
CA ILE A 52 1.50 -7.89 -3.13
C ILE A 52 0.78 -7.37 -1.88
N GLN A 53 1.47 -7.33 -0.74
CA GLN A 53 1.04 -6.62 0.45
C GLN A 53 2.14 -5.64 0.87
N ILE A 54 1.78 -4.38 1.16
CA ILE A 54 2.72 -3.36 1.60
C ILE A 54 2.17 -2.67 2.84
N THR A 55 3.00 -2.56 3.86
CA THR A 55 2.78 -1.68 5.01
C THR A 55 3.79 -0.54 4.93
N ALA A 56 3.34 0.70 5.00
CA ALA A 56 4.18 1.88 4.93
C ALA A 56 3.76 2.95 5.94
N HIS A 57 4.70 3.83 6.30
CA HIS A 57 4.48 4.92 7.25
C HIS A 57 4.85 6.25 6.62
N SER A 58 3.96 7.23 6.77
CA SER A 58 4.24 8.62 6.40
C SER A 58 4.82 9.38 7.60
N PRO A 59 5.97 10.05 7.44
CA PRO A 59 6.57 10.87 8.48
C PRO A 59 5.80 12.19 8.73
N ALA A 60 4.95 12.65 7.80
CA ALA A 60 4.19 13.90 7.92
C ALA A 60 2.75 13.78 7.37
N SER A 61 1.76 14.33 8.09
CA SER A 61 0.32 14.14 7.78
C SER A 61 -0.15 14.63 6.40
N ALA A 62 0.61 15.50 5.73
CA ALA A 62 0.21 16.06 4.45
C ALA A 62 0.34 15.05 3.29
N ASP A 63 1.21 14.04 3.45
CA ASP A 63 1.60 13.16 2.33
C ASP A 63 0.63 11.98 2.14
N ALA A 64 -0.19 11.68 3.15
CA ALA A 64 -1.22 10.65 3.11
C ALA A 64 -2.53 11.11 2.43
N ALA A 65 -2.74 12.42 2.22
CA ALA A 65 -4.02 12.94 1.76
C ALA A 65 -4.41 12.49 0.33
N ASN A 66 -3.45 12.04 -0.49
CA ASN A 66 -3.67 11.68 -1.89
C ASN A 66 -3.22 10.26 -2.26
N ILE A 67 -2.63 9.50 -1.32
CA ILE A 67 -2.13 8.14 -1.60
C ILE A 67 -3.25 7.19 -2.02
N GLU A 68 -4.43 7.33 -1.41
CA GLU A 68 -5.58 6.46 -1.70
C GLU A 68 -6.07 6.62 -3.14
N GLN A 69 -6.14 7.87 -3.61
CA GLN A 69 -6.54 8.16 -4.98
C GLN A 69 -5.47 7.69 -5.97
N ALA A 70 -4.19 7.95 -5.69
CA ALA A 70 -3.09 7.53 -6.55
C ALA A 70 -2.96 5.99 -6.62
N PHE A 71 -3.17 5.30 -5.51
CA PHE A 71 -3.25 3.83 -5.46
C PHE A 71 -4.40 3.30 -6.31
N LYS A 72 -5.62 3.84 -6.16
CA LYS A 72 -6.78 3.44 -6.96
C LYS A 72 -6.56 3.67 -8.46
N ALA A 73 -5.92 4.78 -8.82
CA ALA A 73 -5.54 5.08 -10.20
C ALA A 73 -4.54 4.05 -10.75
N LEU A 74 -3.50 3.71 -9.97
CA LEU A 74 -2.52 2.70 -10.34
C LEU A 74 -3.16 1.30 -10.50
N CYS A 75 -4.06 0.92 -9.59
CA CYS A 75 -4.80 -0.34 -9.72
C CYS A 75 -5.65 -0.37 -10.99
N THR A 76 -6.30 0.74 -11.34
CA THR A 76 -7.09 0.86 -12.58
C THR A 76 -6.21 0.74 -13.82
N GLU A 77 -5.06 1.43 -13.84
CA GLU A 77 -4.11 1.38 -14.95
C GLU A 77 -3.55 -0.03 -15.17
N LEU A 78 -3.24 -0.73 -14.09
CA LEU A 78 -2.65 -2.07 -14.12
C LEU A 78 -3.68 -3.20 -14.24
N ASN A 79 -4.98 -2.87 -14.34
CA ASN A 79 -6.07 -3.86 -14.26
C ASN A 79 -5.92 -4.79 -13.03
N ALA A 80 -5.55 -4.20 -11.90
CA ALA A 80 -5.31 -4.86 -10.64
C ALA A 80 -6.51 -4.70 -9.70
N GLN A 81 -6.74 -5.71 -8.86
CA GLN A 81 -7.68 -5.64 -7.75
C GLN A 81 -6.90 -5.26 -6.50
N GLY A 82 -7.19 -4.10 -5.92
CA GLY A 82 -6.44 -3.60 -4.77
C GLY A 82 -7.34 -3.04 -3.67
N SER A 83 -6.87 -3.17 -2.42
CA SER A 83 -7.46 -2.53 -1.26
C SER A 83 -6.39 -1.71 -0.54
N ILE A 84 -6.82 -0.58 0.05
CA ILE A 84 -5.96 0.33 0.80
C ILE A 84 -6.68 0.76 2.07
N ASN A 85 -5.95 0.78 3.18
CA ASN A 85 -6.41 1.28 4.47
C ASN A 85 -5.39 2.30 4.98
N VAL A 86 -5.86 3.51 5.29
CA VAL A 86 -5.05 4.59 5.84
C VAL A 86 -5.48 4.82 7.29
N VAL A 87 -4.57 4.61 8.23
CA VAL A 87 -4.78 4.80 9.66
C VAL A 87 -4.02 6.06 10.09
N ASN A 88 -4.75 7.09 10.47
CA ASN A 88 -4.19 8.31 11.04
C ASN A 88 -4.20 8.20 12.57
N TYR A 89 -3.03 8.29 13.20
CA TYR A 89 -2.96 8.37 14.65
C TYR A 89 -3.24 9.80 15.09
N SER A 90 -4.47 10.06 15.53
CA SER A 90 -4.78 11.24 16.35
C SER A 90 -4.04 11.08 17.68
N GLN A 91 -3.19 12.04 18.05
CA GLN A 91 -2.67 12.13 19.41
C GLN A 91 -3.83 12.42 20.36
N HIS A 92 -4.50 11.39 20.86
CA HIS A 92 -5.42 11.49 21.98
C HIS A 92 -5.41 10.18 22.76
N ASP A 93 -4.27 9.88 23.39
CA ASP A 93 -4.16 8.86 24.45
C ASP A 93 -2.85 9.08 25.23
N GLU A 94 -2.58 10.30 25.70
CA GLU A 94 -1.47 10.54 26.65
C GLU A 94 -1.74 11.65 27.69
N GLN A 95 -3.02 11.88 28.03
CA GLN A 95 -3.39 12.67 29.21
C GLN A 95 -4.58 12.02 29.93
N ASP A 96 -4.35 10.89 30.59
CA ASP A 96 -5.14 10.56 31.78
C ASP A 96 -4.32 9.67 32.72
N GLY A 97 -4.06 10.15 33.94
CA GLY A 97 -3.60 9.29 35.03
C GLY A 97 -2.27 9.63 35.69
N VAL A 98 -2.00 10.90 36.03
CA VAL A 98 -1.22 11.18 37.25
C VAL A 98 -2.15 11.87 38.24
N LYS A 99 -2.59 11.12 39.25
CA LYS A 99 -3.11 11.64 40.51
C LYS A 99 -2.28 11.07 41.64
#